data_AF-A0AAD5MVJ5-F1
#
_entry.id   AF-A0AAD5MVJ5-F1
#
_cell.length_a   1.000
_cell.length_b   1.000
_cell.length_c   1.000
_cell.angle_alpha   90.00
_cell.angle_beta   90.00
_cell.angle_gamma   90.00
#
_symmetry.space_group_name_H-M   'P 1'
#
loop_
_entity.id
_entity.type
_entity.pdbx_description
1 polymer ?
#
loop_
_entity_poly.entity_id
_entity_poly.type
_entity_poly.pdbx_seq_one_letter_code
_entity_poly.pdbx_strand_id
1 'polypeptide(L)'
;MLNEYVRLYLYRNAYYSFFDRQIEAHQKEIDHDADDSKDYVEAFLKEKRRREANGDMESFSHIQLQNMCLDLWFAGMETTSNTLSWGVVYLLNNLHVQDKLHAELDHEIGSGRPITMSDRNNLPYTNAVINEIQRMANLLPMNLPHETTCPVQVGKWSLPAHTGVIAQISNVLYDDE
;
A
#
# COMPACT_ATOMS: atom_id res chain seq x y z
N MET A 1 -2.60 -28.40 14.81
CA MET A 1 -1.71 -27.30 15.22
C MET A 1 -0.30 -27.38 14.63
N LEU A 2 0.51 -28.43 14.84
CA LEU A 2 1.90 -28.46 14.32
C LEU A 2 2.00 -28.28 12.77
N ASN A 3 0.99 -28.74 12.04
CA ASN A 3 0.93 -28.71 10.56
C ASN A 3 0.70 -27.29 10.00
N GLU A 4 -0.05 -26.43 10.69
CA GLU A 4 -0.37 -25.08 10.22
C GLU A 4 0.81 -24.12 10.34
N TYR A 5 1.56 -24.19 11.45
CA TYR A 5 2.79 -23.41 11.61
C TYR A 5 3.83 -23.77 10.55
N VAL A 6 4.01 -25.06 10.27
CA VAL A 6 4.90 -25.52 9.21
C VAL A 6 4.46 -24.93 7.86
N ARG A 7 3.16 -24.91 7.58
CA ARG A 7 2.62 -24.33 6.35
C ARG A 7 2.84 -22.81 6.24
N LEU A 8 2.66 -22.07 7.32
CA LEU A 8 2.97 -20.63 7.40
C LEU A 8 4.45 -20.37 7.11
N TYR A 9 5.35 -21.13 7.72
CA TYR A 9 6.79 -21.02 7.45
C TYR A 9 7.13 -21.37 6.00
N LEU A 10 6.49 -22.38 5.41
CA LEU A 10 6.68 -22.73 4.00
C LEU A 10 6.28 -21.57 3.07
N TYR A 11 5.12 -20.95 3.28
CA TYR A 11 4.69 -19.80 2.48
C TYR A 11 5.63 -18.61 2.64
N ARG A 12 5.96 -18.25 3.88
CA ARG A 12 6.92 -17.19 4.18
C ARG A 12 8.26 -17.43 3.47
N ASN A 13 8.81 -18.63 3.60
CA ASN A 13 10.09 -18.98 2.97
C ASN A 13 10.00 -18.96 1.44
N ALA A 14 8.86 -19.34 0.86
CA ALA A 14 8.63 -19.27 -0.58
C ALA A 14 8.60 -17.82 -1.08
N TYR A 15 7.91 -16.91 -0.38
CA TYR A 15 7.91 -15.47 -0.69
C TYR A 15 9.33 -14.89 -0.61
N TYR A 16 10.02 -15.15 0.50
CA TYR A 16 11.38 -14.68 0.69
C TYR A 16 12.35 -15.21 -0.37
N SER A 17 12.24 -16.49 -0.72
CA SER A 17 13.03 -17.07 -1.82
C SER A 17 12.70 -16.44 -3.18
N PHE A 18 11.45 -16.03 -3.40
CA PHE A 18 11.07 -15.29 -4.61
C PHE A 18 11.73 -13.91 -4.64
N PHE A 19 11.65 -13.14 -3.55
CA PHE A 19 12.26 -11.81 -3.47
C PHE A 19 13.79 -11.87 -3.55
N ASP A 20 14.43 -12.88 -2.95
CA ASP A 20 15.89 -13.07 -3.06
C ASP A 20 16.31 -13.22 -4.52
N ARG A 21 15.60 -14.05 -5.30
CA ARG A 21 15.88 -14.19 -6.74
C ARG A 21 15.73 -12.88 -7.51
N GLN A 22 14.73 -12.05 -7.15
CA GLN A 22 14.56 -10.74 -7.79
C GLN A 22 15.70 -9.80 -7.39
N ILE A 23 16.02 -9.71 -6.10
CA ILE A 23 17.11 -8.87 -5.58
C ILE A 23 18.45 -9.26 -6.23
N GLU A 24 18.76 -10.54 -6.31
CA GLU A 24 19.97 -11.05 -6.98
C GLU A 24 20.03 -10.69 -8.46
N ALA A 25 18.88 -10.66 -9.15
CA ALA A 25 18.82 -10.21 -10.54
C ALA A 25 19.15 -8.72 -10.65
N HIS A 26 18.58 -7.87 -9.79
CA HIS A 26 18.87 -6.43 -9.77
C HIS A 26 20.34 -6.16 -9.41
N GLN A 27 20.90 -6.90 -8.45
CA GLN A 27 22.32 -6.79 -8.09
C GLN A 27 23.28 -7.07 -9.25
N LYS A 28 22.89 -7.90 -10.23
CA LYS A 28 23.72 -8.19 -11.41
C LYS A 28 23.66 -7.11 -12.48
N GLU A 29 22.57 -6.35 -12.52
CA GLU A 29 22.28 -5.37 -13.57
C GLU A 29 22.41 -3.91 -13.10
N ILE A 30 22.57 -3.69 -11.80
CA ILE A 30 22.62 -2.36 -11.20
C ILE A 30 23.84 -1.58 -11.68
N ASP A 31 23.58 -0.39 -12.24
CA ASP A 31 24.59 0.63 -12.47
C ASP A 31 24.66 1.52 -11.22
N HIS A 32 25.72 1.35 -10.44
CA HIS A 32 25.93 2.11 -9.22
C HIS A 32 26.39 3.54 -9.43
N ASP A 33 26.88 3.87 -10.63
CA ASP A 33 27.43 5.20 -10.94
C ASP A 33 26.36 6.10 -11.58
N ALA A 34 25.24 5.53 -12.04
CA ALA A 34 24.06 6.29 -12.45
C ALA A 34 23.39 6.99 -11.26
N ASP A 35 22.98 8.24 -11.44
CA ASP A 35 22.24 9.01 -10.42
C ASP A 35 20.83 8.44 -10.18
N ASP A 36 20.15 8.03 -11.25
CA ASP A 36 18.78 7.51 -11.17
C ASP A 36 18.74 6.03 -10.80
N SER A 37 17.67 5.61 -10.11
CA SER A 37 17.37 4.21 -9.82
C SER A 37 16.13 3.78 -10.58
N LYS A 38 16.14 2.59 -11.19
CA LYS A 38 14.99 2.10 -11.98
C LYS A 38 13.79 1.73 -11.10
N ASP A 39 14.08 1.30 -9.87
CA ASP A 39 13.09 0.85 -8.91
C ASP A 39 13.58 0.99 -7.46
N TYR A 40 12.73 0.58 -6.53
CA TYR A 40 13.02 0.61 -5.09
C TYR A 40 14.21 -0.26 -4.69
N VAL A 41 14.41 -1.41 -5.33
CA VAL A 41 15.49 -2.35 -4.99
C VAL A 41 16.84 -1.74 -5.36
N GLU A 42 16.96 -1.20 -6.57
CA GLU A 42 18.17 -0.48 -6.99
C GLU A 42 18.45 0.71 -6.07
N ALA A 43 17.42 1.52 -5.75
CA ALA A 43 17.57 2.67 -4.85
C ALA A 43 18.08 2.25 -3.47
N PHE A 44 17.53 1.18 -2.90
CA PHE A 44 17.95 0.63 -1.61
C PHE A 44 19.39 0.14 -1.67
N LEU A 45 19.79 -0.56 -2.73
CA LEU A 45 21.15 -1.09 -2.89
C LEU A 45 22.19 0.02 -3.09
N LYS A 46 21.86 1.10 -3.80
CA LYS A 46 22.73 2.29 -3.91
C LYS A 46 22.89 2.97 -2.55
N GLU A 47 21.80 3.17 -1.82
CA GLU A 47 21.84 3.76 -0.48
C GLU A 47 22.62 2.89 0.50
N LYS A 48 22.44 1.56 0.45
CA LYS A 48 23.26 0.59 1.21
C LYS A 48 24.75 0.82 0.99
N ARG A 49 25.20 0.83 -0.27
CA ARG A 49 26.61 1.08 -0.62
C ARG A 49 27.11 2.42 -0.08
N ARG A 50 26.29 3.47 -0.15
CA ARG A 50 26.63 4.81 0.37
C ARG A 50 26.77 4.81 1.90
N ARG A 51 25.91 4.09 2.62
CA ARG A 51 25.95 3.96 4.09
C ARG A 51 27.18 3.18 4.54
N GLU A 52 27.46 2.06 3.89
CA GLU A 52 28.63 1.23 4.17
C GLU A 52 29.94 2.00 3.94
N ALA A 53 30.02 2.82 2.88
CA ALA A 53 31.16 3.71 2.63
C ALA A 53 31.38 4.77 3.73
N ASN A 54 30.33 5.12 4.48
CA ASN A 54 30.38 6.03 5.62
C ASN A 54 30.52 5.31 6.97
N GLY A 55 30.75 3.99 6.97
CA GLY A 55 30.97 3.17 8.18
C GLY A 55 29.71 2.63 8.84
N ASP A 56 28.53 2.81 8.25
CA ASP A 56 27.28 2.21 8.73
C ASP A 56 27.05 0.87 8.05
N MET A 57 27.28 -0.21 8.79
CA MET A 57 27.14 -1.60 8.35
C MET A 57 25.86 -2.28 8.86
N GLU A 58 25.09 -1.59 9.70
CA GLU A 58 23.90 -2.15 10.36
C GLU A 58 22.61 -1.78 9.63
N SER A 59 22.54 -0.57 9.08
CA SER A 59 21.39 -0.14 8.30
C SER A 59 21.43 -0.69 6.86
N PHE A 60 20.27 -0.75 6.22
CA PHE A 60 20.12 -1.25 4.85
C PHE A 60 20.69 -2.67 4.66
N SER A 61 20.41 -3.56 5.61
CA SER A 61 20.76 -4.98 5.51
C SER A 61 19.92 -5.70 4.44
N HIS A 62 20.42 -6.85 3.98
CA HIS A 62 19.68 -7.72 3.04
C HIS A 62 18.31 -8.15 3.58
N ILE A 63 18.25 -8.48 4.88
CA ILE A 63 17.00 -8.86 5.55
C ILE A 63 16.00 -7.70 5.55
N GLN A 64 16.47 -6.47 5.76
CA GLN A 64 15.59 -5.29 5.67
C GLN A 64 15.07 -5.09 4.24
N LEU A 65 15.92 -5.19 3.22
CA LEU A 65 15.48 -5.11 1.82
C LEU A 65 14.42 -6.17 1.50
N GLN A 66 14.68 -7.42 1.89
CA GLN A 66 13.77 -8.52 1.67
C GLN A 66 12.41 -8.31 2.36
N ASN A 67 12.41 -7.82 3.61
CA ASN A 67 11.18 -7.48 4.33
C ASN A 67 10.43 -6.32 3.67
N MET A 68 11.15 -5.26 3.26
CA MET A 68 10.53 -4.12 2.60
C MET A 68 9.90 -4.49 1.25
N CYS A 69 10.54 -5.38 0.48
CA CYS A 69 9.97 -5.91 -0.76
C CYS A 69 8.66 -6.67 -0.49
N LEU A 70 8.64 -7.53 0.54
CA LEU A 70 7.43 -8.25 0.93
C LEU A 70 6.33 -7.28 1.39
N ASP A 71 6.65 -6.31 2.24
CA ASP A 71 5.69 -5.35 2.77
C ASP A 71 5.06 -4.49 1.67
N LEU A 72 5.88 -3.92 0.77
CA LEU A 72 5.40 -3.11 -0.35
C LEU A 72 4.53 -3.92 -1.31
N TRP A 73 4.96 -5.15 -1.63
CA TRP A 73 4.24 -6.02 -2.55
C TRP A 73 2.89 -6.45 -1.97
N PHE A 74 2.89 -6.95 -0.72
CA PHE A 74 1.68 -7.42 -0.06
C PHE A 74 0.68 -6.29 0.17
N ALA A 75 1.15 -5.18 0.75
CA ALA A 75 0.30 -4.02 1.05
C ALA A 75 -0.28 -3.40 -0.24
N GLY A 76 0.51 -3.34 -1.32
CA GLY A 76 0.07 -2.76 -2.60
C GLY A 76 -0.86 -3.65 -3.41
N MET A 77 -0.62 -4.97 -3.41
CA MET A 77 -1.37 -5.92 -4.22
C MET A 77 -2.78 -6.17 -3.68
N GLU A 78 -2.88 -6.61 -2.43
CA GLU A 78 -4.15 -7.09 -1.86
C GLU A 78 -5.15 -5.94 -1.68
N THR A 79 -4.70 -4.80 -1.17
CA THR A 79 -5.60 -3.67 -0.89
C THR A 79 -6.18 -3.06 -2.16
N THR A 80 -5.34 -2.82 -3.17
CA THR A 80 -5.75 -2.21 -4.44
C THR A 80 -6.65 -3.15 -5.25
N SER A 81 -6.28 -4.43 -5.39
CA SER A 81 -7.07 -5.40 -6.16
C SER A 81 -8.46 -5.65 -5.56
N ASN A 82 -8.55 -5.74 -4.22
CA ASN A 82 -9.82 -5.87 -3.53
C ASN A 82 -10.67 -4.59 -3.63
N THR A 83 -10.06 -3.41 -3.56
CA THR A 83 -10.78 -2.13 -3.74
C THR A 83 -11.39 -2.04 -5.14
N LEU A 84 -10.63 -2.38 -6.18
CA LEU A 84 -11.13 -2.39 -7.55
C LEU A 84 -12.25 -3.43 -7.74
N SER A 85 -12.10 -4.61 -7.13
CA SER A 85 -13.12 -5.66 -7.17
C SER A 85 -14.44 -5.20 -6.54
N TRP A 86 -14.39 -4.54 -5.38
CA TRP A 86 -15.56 -3.88 -4.79
C TRP A 86 -16.11 -2.77 -5.67
N GLY A 87 -15.25 -1.98 -6.32
CA GLY A 87 -15.65 -0.97 -7.27
C GLY A 87 -16.51 -1.53 -8.40
N VAL A 88 -16.09 -2.65 -9.00
CA VAL A 88 -16.89 -3.36 -10.02
C VAL A 88 -18.23 -3.82 -9.45
N VAL A 89 -18.24 -4.44 -8.27
CA VAL A 89 -19.48 -4.88 -7.61
C VAL A 89 -20.44 -3.71 -7.39
N TYR A 90 -19.96 -2.58 -6.86
CA TYR A 90 -20.81 -1.43 -6.59
C TYR A 90 -21.36 -0.78 -7.86
N LEU A 91 -20.56 -0.66 -8.92
CA LEU A 91 -21.01 -0.11 -10.20
C LEU A 91 -22.06 -1.02 -10.88
N LEU A 92 -21.85 -2.34 -10.88
CA LEU A 92 -22.83 -3.29 -11.42
C LEU A 92 -24.18 -3.28 -10.69
N ASN A 93 -24.18 -2.95 -9.39
CA ASN A 93 -25.40 -2.80 -8.60
C ASN A 93 -26.01 -1.39 -8.69
N ASN A 94 -25.31 -0.41 -9.27
CA ASN A 94 -25.74 0.98 -9.37
C ASN A 94 -25.51 1.52 -10.80
N LEU A 95 -26.20 0.94 -11.79
CA LEU A 95 -25.98 1.27 -13.21
C LEU A 95 -26.12 2.78 -13.50
N HIS A 96 -27.03 3.48 -12.82
CA HIS A 96 -27.17 4.93 -12.96
C HIS A 96 -25.93 5.72 -12.51
N VAL A 97 -25.14 5.20 -11.57
CA VAL A 97 -23.85 5.79 -11.17
C VAL A 97 -22.81 5.52 -12.24
N GLN A 98 -22.78 4.31 -12.77
CA GLN A 98 -21.89 3.93 -13.87
C GLN A 98 -22.13 4.79 -15.12
N ASP A 99 -23.40 5.01 -15.51
CA ASP A 99 -23.76 5.84 -16.67
C ASP A 99 -23.25 7.29 -16.50
N LYS A 100 -23.42 7.87 -15.31
CA LYS A 100 -22.92 9.22 -15.01
C LYS A 100 -21.40 9.30 -15.03
N LEU A 101 -20.73 8.27 -14.52
CA LEU A 101 -19.26 8.18 -14.55
C LEU A 101 -18.75 8.13 -15.99
N HIS A 102 -19.38 7.31 -16.85
CA HIS A 102 -19.03 7.28 -18.27
C HIS A 102 -19.31 8.62 -18.97
N ALA A 103 -20.45 9.26 -18.69
CA ALA A 103 -20.78 10.55 -19.28
C ALA A 103 -19.76 11.65 -18.91
N GLU A 104 -19.27 11.67 -17.67
CA GLU A 104 -18.21 12.61 -17.26
C GLU A 104 -16.89 12.32 -18.00
N LEU A 105 -16.47 11.06 -18.06
CA LEU A 105 -15.24 10.66 -18.77
C LEU A 105 -15.30 10.99 -20.26
N ASP A 106 -16.42 10.71 -20.92
CA ASP A 106 -16.62 10.99 -22.33
C ASP A 106 -16.62 12.49 -22.64
N HIS A 107 -17.19 13.30 -21.73
CA HIS A 107 -17.23 14.75 -21.88
C HIS A 107 -15.85 15.41 -21.66
N GLU A 108 -15.15 15.05 -20.59
CA GLU A 108 -13.91 15.74 -20.17
C GLU A 108 -12.66 15.21 -20.90
N ILE A 109 -12.67 13.93 -21.30
CA ILE A 109 -11.50 13.25 -21.90
C ILE A 109 -11.81 12.76 -23.31
N GLY A 110 -12.99 12.17 -23.50
CA GLY A 110 -13.34 11.45 -24.73
C GLY A 110 -12.50 10.19 -24.95
N SER A 111 -12.54 9.63 -26.16
CA SER A 111 -11.89 8.35 -26.50
C SER A 111 -10.55 8.49 -27.24
N GLY A 112 -10.04 9.71 -27.41
CA GLY A 112 -8.88 9.99 -28.28
C GLY A 112 -7.51 9.77 -27.64
N ARG A 113 -7.45 9.58 -26.31
CA ARG A 113 -6.21 9.39 -25.56
C ARG A 113 -6.43 8.61 -24.26
N PRO A 114 -5.37 8.04 -23.67
CA PRO A 114 -5.43 7.50 -22.31
C PRO A 114 -5.74 8.58 -21.26
N ILE A 115 -6.36 8.14 -20.17
CA ILE A 115 -6.54 8.93 -18.95
C ILE A 115 -5.18 9.11 -18.28
N THR A 116 -4.93 10.31 -17.74
CA THR A 116 -3.70 10.64 -17.02
C THR A 116 -4.02 11.34 -15.69
N MET A 117 -3.02 11.48 -14.82
CA MET A 117 -3.23 12.14 -13.52
C MET A 117 -3.58 13.63 -13.62
N SER A 118 -3.28 14.31 -14.73
CA SER A 118 -3.68 15.72 -14.91
C SER A 118 -5.20 15.88 -15.05
N ASP A 119 -5.90 14.83 -15.45
CA ASP A 119 -7.35 14.85 -15.65
C ASP A 119 -8.12 14.86 -14.33
N ARG A 120 -7.47 14.41 -13.24
CA ARG A 120 -8.11 14.18 -11.94
C ARG A 120 -8.95 15.36 -11.46
N ASN A 121 -8.46 16.59 -11.60
CA ASN A 121 -9.17 17.77 -11.11
C ASN A 121 -10.43 18.12 -11.93
N ASN A 122 -10.52 17.61 -13.16
CA ASN A 122 -11.66 17.81 -14.05
C ASN A 122 -12.71 16.69 -13.93
N LEU A 123 -12.47 15.67 -13.09
CA LEU A 123 -13.35 14.52 -12.91
C LEU A 123 -13.95 14.46 -11.49
N PRO A 124 -14.71 15.48 -11.04
CA PRO A 124 -15.23 15.53 -9.68
C PRO A 124 -16.17 14.36 -9.35
N TYR A 125 -17.01 13.91 -10.29
CA TYR A 125 -17.93 12.80 -10.08
C TYR A 125 -17.19 11.46 -10.00
N THR A 126 -16.25 11.21 -10.90
CA THR A 126 -15.40 10.01 -10.87
C THR A 126 -14.59 9.96 -9.58
N ASN A 127 -14.02 11.08 -9.14
CA ASN A 127 -13.36 11.17 -7.83
C ASN A 127 -14.32 10.82 -6.69
N ALA A 128 -15.54 11.37 -6.70
CA ALA A 128 -16.54 11.07 -5.67
C ALA A 128 -16.88 9.57 -5.64
N VAL A 129 -17.06 8.94 -6.81
CA VAL A 129 -17.31 7.49 -6.93
C VAL A 129 -16.14 6.67 -6.38
N ILE A 130 -14.90 7.00 -6.72
CA ILE A 130 -13.71 6.29 -6.21
C ILE A 130 -13.59 6.41 -4.69
N ASN A 131 -13.84 7.61 -4.14
CA ASN A 131 -13.83 7.81 -2.68
C ASN A 131 -14.96 7.01 -2.01
N GLU A 132 -16.15 6.99 -2.60
CA GLU A 132 -17.30 6.26 -2.05
C GLU A 132 -17.11 4.74 -2.11
N ILE A 133 -16.46 4.22 -3.16
CA ILE A 133 -16.06 2.81 -3.24
C ILE A 133 -15.14 2.47 -2.06
N GLN A 134 -14.13 3.30 -1.77
CA GLN A 134 -13.22 3.06 -0.64
C GLN A 134 -13.94 3.15 0.71
N ARG A 135 -14.82 4.15 0.88
CA ARG A 135 -15.62 4.34 2.10
C ARG A 135 -16.53 3.15 2.38
N MET A 136 -17.23 2.66 1.35
CA MET A 136 -18.15 1.52 1.48
C MET A 136 -17.43 0.19 1.59
N ALA A 137 -16.35 -0.03 0.84
CA ALA A 137 -15.60 -1.28 0.88
C ALA A 137 -14.92 -1.50 2.24
N ASN A 138 -14.45 -0.40 2.85
CA ASN A 138 -13.86 -0.35 4.20
C ASN A 138 -13.00 -1.59 4.52
N LEU A 139 -12.00 -1.85 3.67
CA LEU A 139 -11.24 -3.11 3.69
C LEU A 139 -10.48 -3.36 5.00
N LEU A 140 -10.14 -2.31 5.74
CA LEU A 140 -9.44 -2.36 7.02
C LEU A 140 -10.26 -1.62 8.10
N PRO A 141 -11.42 -2.17 8.52
CA PRO A 141 -12.33 -1.47 9.43
C PRO A 141 -11.72 -1.29 10.82
N MET A 142 -10.92 -2.26 11.25
CA MET A 142 -9.97 -2.13 12.36
C MET A 142 -8.60 -1.86 11.74
N ASN A 143 -8.03 -0.70 12.03
CA ASN A 143 -6.71 -0.33 11.52
C ASN A 143 -5.64 -1.28 12.06
N LEU A 144 -4.42 -1.16 11.54
CA LEU A 144 -3.26 -1.87 12.05
C LEU A 144 -3.03 -1.52 13.53
N PRO A 145 -2.57 -2.47 14.36
CA PRO A 145 -2.24 -2.19 15.75
C PRO A 145 -1.12 -1.16 15.88
N HIS A 146 -1.31 -0.19 16.76
CA HIS A 146 -0.31 0.79 17.19
C HIS A 146 0.04 0.58 18.66
N GLU A 147 1.12 1.21 19.09
CA GLU A 147 1.52 1.29 20.50
C GLU A 147 1.96 2.72 20.83
N THR A 148 1.55 3.24 21.98
CA THR A 148 2.00 4.55 22.47
C THR A 148 3.50 4.50 22.83
N THR A 149 4.30 5.39 22.26
CA THR A 149 5.76 5.45 22.54
C THR A 149 6.11 6.17 23.84
N CYS A 150 5.18 6.97 24.38
CA CYS A 150 5.29 7.69 25.63
C CYS A 150 3.87 7.89 26.24
N PRO A 151 3.75 8.32 27.51
CA PRO A 151 2.45 8.64 28.07
C PRO A 151 1.76 9.74 27.26
N VAL A 152 0.49 9.54 26.91
CA VAL A 152 -0.28 10.45 26.06
C VAL A 152 -1.68 10.67 26.63
N GLN A 153 -2.22 11.88 26.45
CA GLN A 153 -3.59 12.21 26.80
C GLN A 153 -4.46 12.19 25.54
N VAL A 154 -5.50 11.36 25.50
CA VAL A 154 -6.49 11.29 24.41
C VAL A 154 -7.85 11.69 24.95
N GLY A 155 -8.27 12.91 24.64
CA GLY A 155 -9.47 13.52 25.23
C GLY A 155 -9.37 13.53 26.77
N LYS A 156 -10.30 12.86 27.45
CA LYS A 156 -10.30 12.72 28.92
C LYS A 156 -9.47 11.55 29.45
N TRP A 157 -8.90 10.72 28.58
CA TRP A 157 -8.18 9.50 28.98
C TRP A 157 -6.67 9.72 28.98
N SER A 158 -6.01 9.31 30.06
CA SER A 158 -4.55 9.28 30.14
C SER A 158 -4.08 7.85 29.86
N LEU A 159 -3.26 7.69 28.82
CA LEU A 159 -2.71 6.42 28.38
C LEU A 159 -1.21 6.36 28.75
N PRO A 160 -0.76 5.34 29.49
CA PRO A 160 0.67 5.11 29.73
C PRO A 160 1.42 4.81 28.43
N ALA A 161 2.76 4.91 28.46
CA ALA A 161 3.60 4.34 27.41
C ALA A 161 3.36 2.82 27.28
N HIS A 162 3.62 2.27 26.09
CA HIS A 162 3.41 0.86 25.75
C HIS A 162 1.96 0.38 25.81
N THR A 163 0.99 1.29 25.71
CA THR A 163 -0.41 0.95 25.55
C THR A 163 -0.70 0.59 24.09
N GLY A 164 -1.19 -0.63 23.85
CA GLY A 164 -1.68 -1.05 22.53
C GLY A 164 -2.97 -0.31 22.15
N VAL A 165 -3.03 0.18 20.91
CA VAL A 165 -4.14 0.97 20.37
C VAL A 165 -4.55 0.43 19.01
N ILE A 166 -5.85 0.22 18.81
CA ILE A 166 -6.42 -0.11 17.49
C ILE A 166 -7.45 0.97 17.15
N ALA A 167 -7.15 1.79 16.15
CA ALA A 167 -8.09 2.78 15.65
C ALA A 167 -9.16 2.10 14.80
N GLN A 168 -10.43 2.40 15.04
CA GLN A 168 -11.55 1.86 14.26
C GLN A 168 -11.87 2.81 13.11
N ILE A 169 -11.33 2.52 11.93
CA ILE A 169 -11.58 3.28 10.70
C ILE A 169 -13.08 3.27 10.36
N SER A 170 -13.77 2.16 10.62
CA SER A 170 -15.22 2.04 10.39
C SER A 170 -16.04 3.11 11.10
N ASN A 171 -15.64 3.52 12.31
CA ASN A 171 -16.38 4.53 13.06
C ASN A 171 -16.29 5.92 12.44
N VAL A 172 -15.22 6.18 11.66
CA VAL A 172 -15.05 7.45 10.95
C VAL A 172 -15.72 7.38 9.57
N LEU A 173 -15.55 6.28 8.85
CA LEU A 173 -16.08 6.15 7.48
C LEU A 173 -17.61 5.99 7.43
N TYR A 174 -18.23 5.55 8.52
CA TYR A 174 -19.68 5.42 8.68
C TYR A 174 -20.22 6.31 9.79
N ASP A 175 -19.52 7.40 10.13
CA ASP A 175 -20.10 8.44 10.97
C ASP A 175 -21.27 9.10 10.21
N ASP A 176 -22.40 9.29 10.88
CA ASP A 176 -23.61 9.89 10.31
C ASP A 176 -23.61 11.43 10.45
N GLU A 177 -22.68 12.00 11.21
CA GLU A 177 -22.56 13.45 11.52
C GLU A 177 -21.36 14.15 10.88
#